data_AF-A0A9Q9ENJ6-F1
#
_entry.id   AF-A0A9Q9ENJ6-F1
#
_cell.length_a   1.000
_cell.length_b   1.000
_cell.length_c   1.000
_cell.angle_alpha   90.00
_cell.angle_beta   90.00
_cell.angle_gamma   90.00
#
_symmetry.space_group_name_H-M   'P 1'
#
loop_
_entity.id
_entity.type
_entity.pdbx_description
1 polymer ?
#
loop_
_entity_poly.entity_id
_entity_poly.type
_entity_poly.pdbx_seq_one_letter_code
_entity_poly.pdbx_strand_id
1 'polypeptide(L)'
;MAELEARIQALVPELQDQILDWTLLTGVSESLTRINRKYRPPMQMQLDRRTRILAAKFYYRNCCFRCPVGDWFTMYKWLGKINEEHVGLINHIDIVASHQWNFRDSLKVLELYGHAIVGRNMPVKPDVLEFCFNLKDADGNNTRVWLNSSQIMERMLRDES
;
A
#
# COMPACT_ATOMS: atom_id res chain seq x y z
N MET A 1 8.85 35.88 -4.75
CA MET A 1 9.68 34.74 -4.30
C MET A 1 10.77 35.20 -3.32
N ALA A 2 11.56 36.23 -3.65
CA ALA A 2 12.62 36.75 -2.76
C ALA A 2 12.17 37.19 -1.35
N GLU A 3 10.97 37.76 -1.20
CA GLU A 3 10.45 38.19 0.11
C GLU A 3 10.11 37.01 1.04
N LEU A 4 9.61 35.90 0.49
CA LEU A 4 9.28 34.72 1.27
C LEU A 4 10.55 34.01 1.75
N GLU A 5 11.55 33.86 0.88
CA GLU A 5 12.85 33.28 1.25
C GLU A 5 13.53 34.09 2.35
N ALA A 6 13.52 35.42 2.24
CA ALA A 6 14.07 36.30 3.28
C ALA A 6 13.36 36.11 4.63
N ARG A 7 12.03 35.96 4.62
CA ARG A 7 11.26 35.70 5.85
C ARG A 7 11.52 34.32 6.44
N ILE A 8 11.70 33.29 5.61
CA ILE A 8 12.01 31.94 6.07
C ILE A 8 13.42 31.90 6.67
N GLN A 9 14.40 32.54 6.04
CA GLN A 9 15.78 32.58 6.55
C GLN A 9 15.93 33.41 7.83
N ALA A 10 15.03 34.37 8.07
CA ALA A 10 14.99 35.16 9.30
C ALA A 10 14.41 34.39 10.51
N LEU A 11 13.84 33.20 10.31
CA LEU A 11 13.33 32.37 11.41
C LEU A 11 14.47 31.78 12.22
N VAL A 12 14.23 31.56 13.52
CA VAL A 12 15.15 30.78 14.35
C VAL A 12 15.22 29.33 13.83
N PRO A 13 16.38 28.65 13.96
CA PRO A 13 16.57 27.31 13.42
C PRO A 13 15.50 26.31 13.85
N GLU A 14 15.03 26.38 15.10
CA GLU A 14 14.01 25.47 15.61
C GLU A 14 12.68 25.60 14.84
N LEU A 15 12.30 26.82 14.44
CA LEU A 15 11.09 27.06 13.66
C LEU A 15 11.26 26.62 12.20
N GLN A 16 12.46 26.77 11.64
CA GLN A 16 12.75 26.26 10.29
C GLN A 16 12.66 24.74 10.24
N ASP A 17 13.21 24.05 11.24
CA ASP A 17 13.11 22.60 11.39
C ASP A 17 11.66 22.15 11.58
N GLN A 18 10.88 22.83 12.42
CA GLN A 18 9.46 22.53 12.60
C GLN A 18 8.67 22.71 11.30
N ILE A 19 8.90 23.80 10.55
CA ILE A 19 8.24 24.01 9.26
C ILE A 19 8.62 22.89 8.30
N LEU A 20 9.90 22.55 8.21
CA LEU A 20 10.38 21.48 7.35
C LEU A 20 9.68 20.16 7.69
N ASP A 21 9.68 19.76 8.97
CA ASP A 21 9.01 18.54 9.43
C ASP A 21 7.52 18.56 9.09
N TRP A 22 6.82 19.66 9.39
CA TRP A 22 5.39 19.77 9.10
C TRP A 22 5.11 19.69 7.59
N THR A 23 5.92 20.34 6.76
CA THR A 23 5.73 20.34 5.31
C THR A 23 6.01 18.97 4.70
N LEU A 24 7.01 18.27 5.23
CA LEU A 24 7.35 16.91 4.82
C LEU A 24 6.26 15.90 5.21
N LEU A 25 5.67 16.04 6.39
CA LEU A 25 4.66 15.11 6.92
C LEU A 25 3.25 15.40 6.37
N THR A 26 2.86 16.67 6.23
CA THR A 26 1.52 17.05 5.74
C THR A 26 1.29 16.74 4.27
N GLY A 27 2.34 16.81 3.44
CA GLY A 27 2.24 16.43 2.03
C GLY A 27 2.11 14.91 1.80
N VAL A 28 2.28 14.11 2.85
CA VAL A 28 2.03 12.67 2.87
C VAL A 28 0.65 12.45 3.50
N SER A 29 -0.38 12.97 2.85
CA SER A 29 -1.76 12.72 3.27
C SER A 29 -2.06 11.21 3.27
N GLU A 30 -2.99 10.78 4.14
CA GLU A 30 -3.70 9.49 4.23
C GLU A 30 -4.43 9.12 2.93
N SER A 31 -3.71 9.25 1.82
CA SER A 31 -4.21 9.07 0.48
C SER A 31 -3.97 7.63 0.08
N LEU A 32 -5.03 7.04 -0.43
CA LEU A 32 -4.97 5.75 -1.09
C LEU A 32 -3.94 5.79 -2.22
N THR A 33 -2.78 5.17 -2.00
CA THR A 33 -1.71 5.13 -2.98
C THR A 33 -1.92 3.94 -3.90
N ARG A 34 -2.10 4.20 -5.20
CA ARG A 34 -2.19 3.13 -6.19
C ARG A 34 -0.80 2.62 -6.59
N ILE A 35 -0.52 1.35 -6.28
CA ILE A 35 0.66 0.63 -6.73
C ILE A 35 0.36 0.00 -8.09
N ASN A 36 0.86 0.64 -9.15
CA ASN A 36 0.77 0.18 -10.53
C ASN A 36 2.07 0.53 -11.28
N ARG A 37 2.14 0.25 -12.59
CA ARG A 37 3.34 0.52 -13.41
C ARG A 37 3.74 2.00 -13.47
N LYS A 38 2.82 2.91 -13.17
CA LYS A 38 3.05 4.36 -13.15
C LYS A 38 3.34 4.87 -11.73
N TYR A 39 3.39 4.01 -10.73
CA TYR A 39 3.67 4.38 -9.36
C TYR A 39 5.01 5.13 -9.26
N ARG A 40 4.97 6.27 -8.57
CA ARG A 40 6.15 7.07 -8.23
C ARG A 40 6.12 7.34 -6.73
N PRO A 41 7.25 7.18 -6.02
CA PRO A 41 7.35 7.61 -4.63
C PRO A 41 7.06 9.11 -4.49
N PRO A 42 6.49 9.55 -3.36
CA PRO A 42 6.30 10.97 -3.05
C PRO A 42 7.58 11.79 -3.27
N MET A 43 7.43 13.04 -3.69
CA MET A 43 8.58 13.93 -3.95
C MET A 43 9.46 14.12 -2.72
N GLN A 44 8.87 14.07 -1.52
CA GLN A 44 9.57 14.16 -0.24
C GLN A 44 10.62 13.06 -0.08
N MET A 45 10.41 11.87 -0.65
CA MET A 45 11.39 10.78 -0.61
C MET A 45 12.58 11.00 -1.56
N GLN A 46 12.50 12.01 -2.45
CA GLN A 46 13.50 12.28 -3.49
C GLN A 46 14.46 13.42 -3.11
N LEU A 47 14.19 14.20 -2.05
CA LEU A 47 14.95 15.40 -1.69
C LEU A 47 16.38 15.08 -1.20
N ASP A 48 16.52 14.46 -0.02
CA ASP A 48 17.82 14.09 0.56
C ASP A 48 17.73 12.79 1.38
N ARG A 49 18.87 12.26 1.84
CA ARG A 49 18.93 10.99 2.57
C ARG A 49 18.23 11.03 3.95
N ARG A 50 18.38 12.12 4.70
CA ARG A 50 17.81 12.28 6.05
C ARG A 50 16.30 12.42 5.96
N THR A 51 15.85 13.32 5.09
CA THR A 51 14.45 13.58 4.77
C THR A 51 13.76 12.34 4.23
N ARG A 52 14.43 11.56 3.36
CA ARG A 52 13.90 10.29 2.85
C ARG A 52 13.57 9.30 3.96
N ILE A 53 14.40 9.19 5.00
CA ILE A 53 14.16 8.24 6.11
C ILE A 53 12.92 8.66 6.88
N LEU A 54 12.80 9.95 7.24
CA LEU A 54 11.64 10.48 7.97
C LEU A 54 10.36 10.36 7.14
N ALA A 55 10.39 10.82 5.89
CA ALA A 55 9.26 10.76 4.96
C ALA A 55 8.82 9.32 4.68
N ALA A 56 9.76 8.39 4.50
CA ALA A 56 9.44 6.97 4.29
C ALA A 56 8.72 6.37 5.50
N LYS A 57 9.22 6.60 6.71
CA LYS A 57 8.59 6.09 7.94
C LYS A 57 7.15 6.58 8.08
N PHE A 58 6.93 7.87 7.83
CA PHE A 58 5.59 8.44 7.90
C PHE A 58 4.69 7.92 6.76
N TYR A 59 5.21 7.85 5.53
CA TYR A 59 4.50 7.37 4.35
C TYR A 59 4.02 5.93 4.48
N TYR A 60 4.93 4.99 4.75
CA TYR A 60 4.56 3.59 4.82
C TYR A 60 3.66 3.27 6.01
N ARG A 61 3.75 4.05 7.09
CA ARG A 61 2.89 3.89 8.27
C ARG A 61 1.46 4.39 8.05
N ASN A 62 1.29 5.51 7.36
CA ASN A 62 0.00 6.22 7.29
C ASN A 62 -0.74 6.04 5.97
N CYS A 63 -0.09 5.55 4.91
CA CYS A 63 -0.76 5.34 3.63
C CYS A 63 -1.38 3.95 3.51
N CYS A 64 -2.60 3.89 2.99
CA CYS A 64 -3.20 2.67 2.46
C CYS A 64 -2.73 2.47 1.02
N PHE A 65 -2.23 1.28 0.70
CA PHE A 65 -1.79 0.96 -0.65
C PHE A 65 -2.87 0.18 -1.37
N ARG A 66 -3.07 0.45 -2.67
CA ARG A 66 -4.01 -0.29 -3.50
C ARG A 66 -3.33 -0.81 -4.75
N CYS A 67 -3.33 -2.12 -4.92
CA CYS A 67 -2.85 -2.79 -6.10
C CYS A 67 -4.00 -3.43 -6.86
N PRO A 68 -4.21 -3.11 -8.15
CA PRO A 68 -5.03 -3.93 -9.01
C PRO A 68 -4.45 -5.34 -9.08
N VAL A 69 -5.29 -6.37 -9.05
CA VAL A 69 -4.83 -7.76 -9.14
C VAL A 69 -3.91 -8.02 -10.35
N GLY A 70 -4.18 -7.39 -11.50
CA GLY A 70 -3.34 -7.52 -12.69
C GLY A 70 -1.95 -6.88 -12.58
N ASP A 71 -1.70 -6.08 -11.56
CA ASP A 71 -0.43 -5.41 -11.28
C ASP A 71 0.35 -6.06 -10.12
N TRP A 72 -0.03 -7.26 -9.67
CA TRP A 72 0.64 -7.95 -8.56
C TRP A 72 2.16 -8.03 -8.71
N PHE A 73 2.66 -8.39 -9.89
CA PHE A 73 4.12 -8.45 -10.12
C PHE A 73 4.80 -7.10 -9.89
N THR A 74 4.10 -5.99 -10.16
CA THR A 74 4.57 -4.65 -9.87
C THR A 74 4.64 -4.41 -8.37
N MET A 75 3.60 -4.81 -7.62
CA MET A 75 3.57 -4.71 -6.17
C MET A 75 4.63 -5.58 -5.49
N TYR A 76 4.81 -6.82 -5.95
CA TYR A 76 5.87 -7.70 -5.46
C TYR A 76 7.26 -7.10 -5.67
N LYS A 77 7.54 -6.59 -6.88
CA LYS A 77 8.80 -5.88 -7.17
C LYS A 77 8.96 -4.59 -6.36
N TRP A 78 7.85 -3.90 -6.08
CA TRP A 78 7.85 -2.70 -5.25
C TRP A 78 8.20 -3.05 -3.81
N LEU A 79 7.56 -4.04 -3.19
CA LEU A 79 7.88 -4.51 -1.84
C LEU A 79 9.34 -4.96 -1.70
N GLY A 80 9.87 -5.68 -2.70
CA GLY A 80 11.28 -6.09 -2.71
C GLY A 80 12.30 -4.95 -2.85
N LYS A 81 11.86 -3.73 -3.15
CA LYS A 81 12.72 -2.53 -3.20
C LYS A 81 12.65 -1.69 -1.92
N ILE A 82 11.69 -1.98 -1.05
CA ILE A 82 11.50 -1.26 0.21
C ILE A 82 12.43 -1.90 1.25
N ASN A 83 13.03 -1.07 2.11
CA ASN A 83 13.80 -1.58 3.24
C ASN A 83 12.87 -2.37 4.19
N GLU A 84 13.33 -3.49 4.71
CA GLU A 84 12.56 -4.39 5.57
C GLU A 84 11.91 -3.66 6.75
N GLU A 85 12.64 -2.75 7.39
CA GLU A 85 12.12 -1.89 8.46
C GLU A 85 10.87 -1.10 8.03
N HIS A 86 10.85 -0.61 6.79
CA HIS A 86 9.73 0.16 6.25
C HIS A 86 8.59 -0.74 5.79
N VAL A 87 8.87 -1.95 5.31
CA VAL A 87 7.81 -2.92 5.00
C VAL A 87 7.03 -3.28 6.26
N GLY A 88 7.74 -3.43 7.39
CA GLY A 88 7.12 -3.64 8.70
C GLY A 88 6.23 -2.49 9.20
N LEU A 89 6.28 -1.31 8.57
CA LEU A 89 5.40 -0.18 8.87
C LEU A 89 4.11 -0.21 8.05
N ILE A 90 4.06 -0.96 6.96
CA ILE A 90 2.88 -1.05 6.10
C ILE A 90 1.78 -1.79 6.88
N ASN A 91 0.67 -1.09 7.10
CA ASN A 91 -0.46 -1.63 7.85
C ASN A 91 -1.52 -2.25 6.95
N HIS A 92 -1.63 -1.80 5.70
CA HIS A 92 -2.76 -2.17 4.84
C HIS A 92 -2.44 -2.06 3.36
N ILE A 93 -2.73 -3.13 2.62
CA ILE A 93 -2.63 -3.22 1.16
C ILE A 93 -3.91 -3.85 0.60
N ASP A 94 -4.69 -3.03 -0.11
CA ASP A 94 -5.85 -3.45 -0.88
C ASP A 94 -5.41 -4.12 -2.18
N ILE A 95 -5.84 -5.35 -2.39
CA ILE A 95 -5.74 -6.06 -3.67
C ILE A 95 -7.13 -6.08 -4.30
N VAL A 96 -7.32 -5.30 -5.37
CA VAL A 96 -8.65 -5.08 -5.96
C VAL A 96 -8.75 -5.78 -7.32
N ALA A 97 -9.72 -6.67 -7.44
CA ALA A 97 -10.03 -7.33 -8.70
C ALA A 97 -10.55 -6.34 -9.75
N SER A 98 -10.24 -6.62 -11.02
CA SER A 98 -10.89 -5.95 -12.15
C SER A 98 -12.42 -6.16 -12.09
N HIS A 99 -13.20 -5.20 -12.59
CA HIS A 99 -14.68 -5.20 -12.52
C HIS A 99 -15.34 -6.40 -13.24
N GLN A 100 -14.55 -7.26 -13.89
CA GLN A 100 -15.03 -8.37 -14.71
C GLN A 100 -14.77 -9.74 -14.08
N TRP A 101 -14.13 -9.81 -12.90
CA TRP A 101 -13.76 -11.09 -12.32
C TRP A 101 -14.89 -11.62 -11.46
N ASN A 102 -15.31 -12.86 -11.73
CA ASN A 102 -16.19 -13.58 -10.83
C ASN A 102 -15.40 -14.16 -9.64
N PHE A 103 -16.11 -14.66 -8.64
CA PHE A 103 -15.51 -15.25 -7.44
C PHE A 103 -14.48 -16.33 -7.76
N ARG A 104 -14.77 -17.19 -8.74
CA ARG A 104 -13.92 -18.34 -9.12
C ARG A 104 -12.60 -17.91 -9.76
N ASP A 105 -12.61 -16.91 -10.63
CA ASP A 105 -11.39 -16.33 -11.22
C ASP A 105 -10.53 -15.69 -10.13
N SER A 106 -11.20 -15.08 -9.15
CA SER A 106 -10.53 -14.47 -8.02
C SER A 106 -9.90 -15.50 -7.08
N LEU A 107 -10.57 -16.62 -6.81
CA LEU A 107 -10.01 -17.75 -6.04
C LEU A 107 -8.78 -18.36 -6.70
N LYS A 108 -8.81 -18.62 -8.02
CA LYS A 108 -7.63 -19.14 -8.73
C LYS A 108 -6.43 -18.22 -8.61
N VAL A 109 -6.68 -16.92 -8.63
CA VAL A 109 -5.62 -15.94 -8.50
C VAL A 109 -5.14 -15.82 -7.05
N LEU A 110 -6.04 -16.01 -6.07
CA LEU A 110 -5.65 -16.21 -4.68
C LEU A 110 -4.83 -17.47 -4.47
N GLU A 111 -5.14 -18.60 -5.10
CA GLU A 111 -4.31 -19.82 -5.04
C GLU A 111 -2.90 -19.54 -5.56
N LEU A 112 -2.81 -18.93 -6.73
CA LEU A 112 -1.54 -18.52 -7.32
C LEU A 112 -0.76 -17.56 -6.40
N TYR A 113 -1.47 -16.66 -5.71
CA TYR A 113 -0.85 -15.75 -4.74
C TYR A 113 -0.52 -16.39 -3.42
N GLY A 114 -1.34 -17.27 -2.87
CA GLY A 114 -1.08 -18.01 -1.65
C GLY A 114 0.21 -18.81 -1.80
N HIS A 115 0.35 -19.53 -2.92
CA HIS A 115 1.61 -20.20 -3.25
C HIS A 115 2.79 -19.23 -3.43
N ALA A 116 2.57 -18.03 -3.97
CA ALA A 116 3.64 -17.04 -4.11
C ALA A 116 4.01 -16.36 -2.78
N ILE A 117 3.05 -16.09 -1.91
CA ILE A 117 3.23 -15.45 -0.59
C ILE A 117 3.95 -16.44 0.33
N VAL A 118 3.41 -17.66 0.42
CA VAL A 118 3.96 -18.74 1.26
C VAL A 118 5.29 -19.24 0.69
N GLY A 119 5.37 -19.43 -0.63
CA GLY A 119 6.55 -19.99 -1.28
C GLY A 119 7.72 -19.01 -1.48
N ARG A 120 7.48 -17.69 -1.47
CA ARG A 120 8.54 -16.67 -1.69
C ARG A 120 8.85 -15.80 -0.48
N ASN A 121 8.36 -16.17 0.70
CA ASN A 121 8.65 -15.47 1.97
C ASN A 121 8.45 -13.95 1.86
N MET A 122 7.24 -13.55 1.45
CA MET A 122 6.95 -12.13 1.21
C MET A 122 7.17 -11.33 2.50
N PRO A 123 7.86 -10.17 2.46
CA PRO A 123 8.26 -9.45 3.67
C PRO A 123 7.12 -8.67 4.34
N VAL A 124 5.86 -9.07 4.14
CA VAL A 124 4.68 -8.41 4.71
C VAL A 124 4.17 -9.20 5.91
N LYS A 125 3.63 -8.50 6.90
CA LYS A 125 3.00 -9.15 8.05
C LYS A 125 1.78 -9.97 7.59
N PRO A 126 1.44 -11.03 8.33
CA PRO A 126 0.14 -11.68 8.18
C PRO A 126 -0.98 -10.63 8.25
N ASP A 127 -2.00 -10.77 7.40
CA ASP A 127 -3.21 -9.93 7.36
C ASP A 127 -3.05 -8.49 6.90
N VAL A 128 -1.85 -8.06 6.47
CA VAL A 128 -1.68 -6.76 5.78
C VAL A 128 -2.33 -6.75 4.40
N LEU A 129 -2.48 -7.92 3.78
CA LEU A 129 -3.11 -8.08 2.47
C LEU A 129 -4.61 -8.29 2.64
N GLU A 130 -5.38 -7.35 2.14
CA GLU A 130 -6.83 -7.48 2.03
C GLU A 130 -7.24 -7.57 0.57
N PHE A 131 -8.11 -8.51 0.25
CA PHE A 131 -8.55 -8.76 -1.11
C PHE A 131 -10.03 -8.38 -1.25
N CYS A 132 -10.32 -7.55 -2.25
CA CYS A 132 -11.68 -7.15 -2.60
C CYS A 132 -12.21 -8.00 -3.76
N PHE A 133 -13.32 -8.67 -3.52
CA PHE A 133 -14.04 -9.49 -4.48
C PHE A 133 -15.37 -8.84 -4.84
N ASN A 134 -15.81 -9.01 -6.09
CA ASN A 134 -17.19 -8.74 -6.48
C ASN A 134 -17.95 -10.08 -6.44
N LEU A 135 -18.92 -10.20 -5.54
CA LEU A 135 -19.85 -11.32 -5.47
C LEU A 135 -21.19 -10.89 -6.02
N LYS A 136 -21.92 -11.79 -6.67
CA LYS A 136 -23.34 -11.59 -6.93
C LYS A 136 -24.14 -12.10 -5.76
N ASP A 137 -25.06 -11.31 -5.23
CA ASP A 137 -26.04 -11.79 -4.25
C ASP A 137 -27.10 -12.68 -4.92
N ALA A 138 -28.04 -13.20 -4.13
CA ALA A 138 -29.13 -14.06 -4.63
C ALA A 138 -30.03 -13.35 -5.65
N ASP A 139 -30.10 -12.01 -5.58
CA ASP A 139 -30.87 -11.15 -6.47
C ASP A 139 -30.07 -10.73 -7.72
N GLY A 140 -28.79 -11.14 -7.82
CA GLY A 140 -27.90 -10.84 -8.94
C GLY A 140 -27.17 -9.50 -8.85
N ASN A 141 -27.30 -8.76 -7.73
CA ASN A 141 -26.58 -7.51 -7.51
C ASN A 141 -25.12 -7.76 -7.12
N ASN A 142 -24.24 -6.87 -7.58
CA ASN A 142 -22.82 -6.94 -7.24
C ASN A 142 -22.57 -6.36 -5.83
N THR A 143 -22.13 -7.21 -4.91
CA THR A 143 -21.68 -6.85 -3.58
C THR A 143 -20.16 -6.96 -3.50
N ARG A 144 -19.49 -5.98 -2.89
CA ARG A 144 -18.06 -6.05 -2.62
C ARG A 144 -17.80 -6.70 -1.27
N VAL A 145 -16.95 -7.71 -1.25
CA VAL A 145 -16.52 -8.38 -0.02
C VAL A 145 -15.02 -8.27 0.11
N TRP A 146 -14.58 -7.83 1.29
CA TRP A 146 -13.17 -7.77 1.67
C TRP A 146 -12.85 -8.98 2.53
N LEU A 147 -11.79 -9.71 2.16
CA LEU A 147 -11.26 -10.81 2.95
C LEU A 147 -9.77 -10.61 3.15
N ASN A 148 -9.28 -10.80 4.37
CA ASN A 148 -7.84 -10.87 4.63
C ASN A 148 -7.28 -12.25 4.26
N SER A 149 -5.95 -12.36 4.27
CA SER A 149 -5.25 -13.63 3.97
C SER A 149 -5.75 -14.81 4.79
N SER A 150 -5.97 -14.63 6.10
CA SER A 150 -6.40 -15.71 6.99
C SER A 150 -7.81 -16.21 6.66
N GLN A 151 -8.76 -15.28 6.45
CA GLN A 151 -10.14 -15.58 6.06
C GLN A 151 -10.23 -16.30 4.71
N ILE A 152 -9.32 -15.98 3.78
CA ILE A 152 -9.25 -16.63 2.48
C ILE A 152 -8.80 -18.09 2.65
N MET A 153 -7.72 -18.32 3.41
CA MET A 153 -7.22 -19.67 3.66
C MET A 153 -8.27 -20.55 4.35
N GLU A 154 -8.99 -20.01 5.33
CA GLU A 154 -10.09 -20.72 5.98
C GLU A 154 -11.23 -21.10 5.02
N ARG A 155 -11.56 -20.24 4.05
CA ARG A 155 -12.60 -20.52 3.06
C ARG A 155 -12.15 -21.57 2.05
N MET A 156 -10.90 -21.50 1.59
CA MET A 156 -10.34 -22.48 0.67
C MET A 156 -10.36 -23.90 1.27
N LEU A 157 -9.99 -24.02 2.55
CA LEU A 157 -10.02 -25.30 3.25
C LEU A 157 -11.43 -25.89 3.42
N ARG A 158 -12.49 -25.07 3.38
CA ARG A 158 -13.89 -25.52 3.49
C ARG A 158 -14.52 -25.89 2.16
N ASP A 159 -14.08 -25.29 1.05
CA ASP A 159 -14.60 -25.60 -0.29
C ASP A 159 -13.99 -26.89 -0.88
N GLU A 160 -12.88 -27.39 -0.32
CA GLU A 160 -12.23 -28.66 -0.70
C GLU A 160 -12.80 -29.91 0.00
N SER A 161 -13.69 -29.74 0.99
CA SER A 161 -14.31 -30.82 1.79
C SER A 161 -15.78 -31.05 1.44
#